data_AF-A0A8H7SVW5-F1
#
_entry.id   AF-A0A8H7SVW5-F1
#
_cell.length_a   1.000
_cell.length_b   1.000
_cell.length_c   1.000
_cell.angle_alpha   90.00
_cell.angle_beta   90.00
_cell.angle_gamma   90.00
#
_symmetry.space_group_name_H-M   'P 1'
#
loop_
_entity.id
_entity.type
_entity.pdbx_description
1 polymer ?
#
loop_
_entity_poly.entity_id
_entity_poly.type
_entity_poly.pdbx_seq_one_letter_code
_entity_poly.pdbx_strand_id
1 'polypeptide(L)'
;MQKTSILILISALFLAVVSSNETEPVFCEDGDGQPITPQLFAADNNCESYHDCLDGAGERKTCPQGLAFNVQTRSCTDPELVDCNAKDRYTLI
;
A
#
# COMPACT_ATOMS: atom_id res chain seq x y z
N MET A 1 -16.22 -40.69 -21.41
CA MET A 1 -16.44 -40.28 -20.00
C MET A 1 -15.20 -39.53 -19.49
N GLN A 2 -14.88 -38.34 -20.05
CA GLN A 2 -13.66 -37.57 -19.75
C GLN A 2 -13.87 -36.04 -19.83
N LYS A 3 -15.10 -35.58 -19.63
CA LYS A 3 -15.43 -34.15 -19.61
C LYS A 3 -15.58 -33.61 -18.17
N THR A 4 -15.93 -34.47 -17.21
CA THR A 4 -16.10 -34.13 -15.79
C THR A 4 -14.76 -33.97 -15.04
N SER A 5 -13.73 -34.74 -15.40
CA SER A 5 -12.41 -34.69 -14.75
C SER A 5 -11.64 -33.39 -15.05
N ILE A 6 -11.84 -32.79 -16.23
CA ILE A 6 -11.18 -31.53 -16.63
C ILE A 6 -11.78 -30.33 -15.88
N LEU A 7 -13.10 -30.31 -15.68
CA LEU A 7 -13.80 -29.23 -14.97
C LEU A 7 -13.37 -29.12 -13.50
N ILE A 8 -13.14 -30.24 -12.82
CA ILE A 8 -12.70 -30.29 -11.42
C ILE A 8 -11.27 -29.72 -11.26
N LEU A 9 -10.39 -30.01 -12.22
CA LEU A 9 -9.02 -29.50 -12.23
C LEU A 9 -9.01 -27.98 -12.47
N ILE A 10 -9.83 -27.48 -13.39
CA ILE A 10 -9.95 -26.03 -13.67
C ILE A 10 -10.54 -25.30 -12.47
N SER A 11 -11.56 -25.85 -11.79
CA SER A 11 -12.13 -25.22 -10.59
C SER A 11 -11.14 -25.19 -9.42
N ALA A 12 -10.35 -26.25 -9.24
CA ALA A 12 -9.33 -26.29 -8.19
C ALA A 12 -8.18 -25.31 -8.48
N LEU A 13 -7.79 -25.17 -9.74
CA LEU A 13 -6.82 -24.17 -10.20
C LEU A 13 -7.35 -22.74 -10.02
N PHE A 14 -8.61 -22.49 -10.37
CA PHE A 14 -9.24 -21.20 -10.13
C PHE A 14 -9.26 -20.87 -8.64
N LEU A 15 -9.70 -21.79 -7.77
CA LEU A 15 -9.71 -21.61 -6.32
C LEU A 15 -8.31 -21.36 -5.74
N ALA A 16 -7.28 -22.04 -6.25
CA ALA A 16 -5.89 -21.81 -5.85
C ALA A 16 -5.34 -20.46 -6.34
N VAL A 17 -5.79 -19.97 -7.51
CA VAL A 17 -5.37 -18.68 -8.08
C VAL A 17 -6.06 -17.49 -7.39
N VAL A 18 -7.31 -17.61 -6.94
CA VAL A 18 -7.95 -16.55 -6.13
C VAL A 18 -7.37 -16.42 -4.72
N SER A 19 -6.64 -17.44 -4.26
CA SER A 19 -6.09 -17.55 -2.90
C SER A 19 -4.71 -16.91 -2.72
N SER A 20 -4.10 -16.31 -3.74
CA SER A 20 -2.73 -15.77 -3.64
C SER A 20 -2.57 -14.33 -4.11
N ASN A 21 -3.68 -13.63 -4.39
CA ASN A 21 -3.67 -12.20 -4.69
C ASN A 21 -4.11 -11.39 -3.46
N GLU A 22 -3.43 -11.63 -2.35
CA GLU A 22 -3.57 -10.87 -1.12
C GLU A 22 -2.69 -9.63 -1.21
N THR A 23 -3.28 -8.53 -1.68
CA THR A 23 -2.81 -7.21 -1.30
C THR A 23 -2.95 -7.15 0.22
N GLU A 24 -1.87 -7.40 0.95
CA GLU A 24 -1.85 -7.25 2.41
C GLU A 24 -2.39 -5.83 2.75
N PRO A 25 -3.42 -5.72 3.60
CA PRO A 25 -3.96 -4.43 3.97
C PRO A 25 -2.90 -3.63 4.73
N VAL A 26 -2.62 -2.41 4.26
CA VAL A 26 -1.73 -1.49 4.99
C VAL A 26 -2.50 -0.98 6.20
N PHE A 27 -2.09 -1.41 7.40
CA PHE A 27 -2.63 -0.86 8.64
C PHE A 27 -1.78 0.32 9.09
N CYS A 28 -2.48 1.40 9.43
CA CYS A 28 -1.85 2.63 9.87
C CYS A 28 -2.16 2.83 11.35
N GLU A 29 -1.17 2.60 12.20
CA GLU A 29 -1.29 2.74 13.64
C GLU A 29 -0.23 3.71 14.16
N ASP A 30 -0.52 4.36 15.30
CA ASP A 30 0.47 5.14 16.02
C ASP A 30 1.41 4.26 16.86
N GLY A 31 2.32 4.88 17.60
CA GLY A 31 3.26 4.15 18.48
C GLY A 31 2.58 3.39 19.63
N ASP A 32 1.28 3.65 19.88
CA ASP A 32 0.46 3.03 20.92
C ASP A 32 -0.54 2.01 20.34
N GLY A 33 -0.52 1.77 19.02
CA GLY A 33 -1.41 0.81 18.34
C GLY A 33 -2.82 1.35 18.10
N GLN A 34 -3.01 2.68 18.10
CA GLN A 34 -4.30 3.28 17.78
C GLN A 34 -4.39 3.63 16.29
N PRO A 35 -5.56 3.45 15.65
CA PRO A 35 -5.75 3.81 14.25
C PRO A 35 -5.54 5.30 14.04
N ILE A 36 -4.65 5.67 13.13
CA ILE A 36 -4.43 7.07 12.77
C ILE A 36 -5.45 7.52 11.73
N THR A 37 -5.85 8.79 11.85
CA THR A 37 -6.80 9.45 10.96
C THR A 37 -6.21 10.76 10.43
N PRO A 38 -6.71 11.24 9.29
CA PRO A 38 -6.01 11.22 8.02
C PRO A 38 -4.55 11.68 8.08
N GLN A 39 -3.64 10.74 7.81
CA GLN A 39 -2.21 11.02 7.71
C GLN A 39 -1.62 10.37 6.46
N LEU A 40 -0.72 11.09 5.80
CA LEU A 40 -0.08 10.69 4.57
C LEU A 40 1.41 10.39 4.82
N PHE A 41 1.89 9.24 4.36
CA PHE A 41 3.28 8.78 4.59
C PHE A 41 3.96 8.37 3.30
N ALA A 42 5.27 8.54 3.18
CA ALA A 42 6.02 7.96 2.06
C ALA A 42 5.99 6.43 2.13
N ALA A 43 5.63 5.78 1.02
CA ALA A 43 5.57 4.31 0.93
C ALA A 43 6.93 3.70 0.53
N ASP A 44 7.75 4.48 -0.17
CA ASP A 44 8.95 4.01 -0.87
C ASP A 44 10.14 4.91 -0.55
N ASN A 45 11.35 4.36 -0.67
CA ASN A 45 12.60 5.13 -0.52
C ASN A 45 12.82 6.20 -1.60
N ASN A 46 12.03 6.20 -2.68
CA ASN A 46 12.05 7.22 -3.73
C ASN A 46 10.89 8.22 -3.60
N CYS A 47 9.98 8.04 -2.63
CA CYS A 47 8.83 8.90 -2.37
C CYS A 47 7.92 9.10 -3.58
N GLU A 48 8.01 8.24 -4.59
CA GLU A 48 7.13 8.29 -5.76
C GLU A 48 5.72 7.83 -5.38
N SER A 49 5.55 7.14 -4.26
CA SER A 49 4.26 6.79 -3.72
C SER A 49 4.15 7.04 -2.22
N TYR A 50 2.90 7.18 -1.76
CA TYR A 50 2.54 7.49 -0.40
C TYR A 50 1.32 6.68 0.03
N HIS A 51 1.17 6.45 1.33
CA HIS A 51 -0.03 5.85 1.91
C HIS A 51 -0.99 6.93 2.37
N ASP A 52 -2.26 6.82 2.02
CA ASP A 52 -3.35 7.62 2.52
C ASP A 52 -4.12 6.81 3.57
N CYS A 53 -3.85 7.10 4.84
CA CYS A 53 -4.42 6.38 5.96
C CYS A 53 -5.72 7.04 6.39
N LEU A 54 -6.83 6.32 6.34
CA LEU A 54 -8.12 6.74 6.86
C LEU A 54 -8.68 5.66 7.77
N ASP A 55 -8.94 6.00 9.03
CA ASP A 55 -9.53 5.10 10.03
C ASP A 55 -8.73 3.79 10.21
N GLY A 56 -7.40 3.93 10.28
CA GLY A 56 -6.49 2.79 10.42
C GLY A 56 -6.22 1.97 9.15
N ALA A 57 -6.91 2.27 8.04
CA ALA A 57 -6.69 1.62 6.75
C ALA A 57 -5.94 2.53 5.78
N GLY A 58 -4.80 2.07 5.26
CA GLY A 58 -3.96 2.77 4.30
C GLY A 58 -4.19 2.32 2.87
N GLU A 59 -4.37 3.29 1.96
CA GLU A 59 -4.32 3.06 0.51
C GLU A 59 -3.01 3.59 -0.05
N ARG A 60 -2.27 2.79 -0.84
CA ARG A 60 -1.10 3.27 -1.57
C ARG A 60 -1.51 4.09 -2.77
N LYS A 61 -1.03 5.34 -2.85
CA LYS A 61 -1.23 6.27 -3.95
C LYS A 61 0.11 6.67 -4.55
N THR A 62 0.17 6.76 -5.88
CA THR A 62 1.39 7.14 -6.59
C THR A 62 1.29 8.61 -7.00
N CYS A 63 2.37 9.36 -6.78
CA CYS A 63 2.50 10.71 -7.27
C CYS A 63 2.51 10.75 -8.82
N PRO A 64 2.09 11.86 -9.44
CA PRO A 64 2.31 12.07 -10.86
C PRO A 64 3.78 11.89 -11.24
N GLN A 65 4.03 11.48 -12.49
CA GLN A 65 5.37 11.19 -12.97
C GLN A 65 6.32 12.37 -12.72
N GLY A 66 7.46 12.07 -12.09
CA GLY A 66 8.52 13.04 -11.79
C GLY A 66 8.30 13.86 -10.52
N LEU A 67 7.26 13.56 -9.72
CA LEU A 67 7.05 14.19 -8.41
C LEU A 67 7.30 13.20 -7.28
N ALA A 68 7.66 13.74 -6.12
CA ALA A 68 7.84 13.00 -4.88
C ALA A 68 6.89 13.52 -3.80
N PHE A 69 6.41 12.62 -2.95
CA PHE A 69 5.52 12.94 -1.86
C PHE A 69 6.26 13.68 -0.74
N ASN A 70 5.86 14.91 -0.47
CA ASN A 70 6.36 15.71 0.64
C ASN A 70 5.46 15.53 1.87
N VAL A 71 6.00 14.90 2.90
CA VAL A 71 5.29 14.65 4.17
C VAL A 71 4.91 15.95 4.89
N GLN A 72 5.74 17.00 4.78
CA GLN A 72 5.50 18.28 5.45
C GLN A 72 4.32 19.03 4.84
N THR A 73 4.22 19.05 3.51
CA THR A 73 3.12 19.72 2.79
C THR A 73 1.95 18.79 2.50
N ARG A 74 2.11 17.48 2.76
CA ARG A 74 1.15 16.42 2.47
C ARG A 74 0.73 16.40 0.99
N SER A 75 1.69 16.63 0.09
CA SER A 75 1.43 16.74 -1.34
C SER A 75 2.62 16.28 -2.18
N CYS A 76 2.36 15.89 -3.44
CA CYS A 76 3.40 15.61 -4.41
C CYS A 76 4.03 16.93 -4.89
N THR A 77 5.36 17.04 -4.79
CA THR A 77 6.14 18.23 -5.18
C THR A 77 7.42 17.79 -5.88
N ASP A 78 8.27 18.75 -6.24
CA ASP A 78 9.58 18.49 -6.82
C ASP A 78 10.45 17.62 -5.88
N PRO A 79 11.06 16.53 -6.36
CA PRO A 79 11.93 15.66 -5.56
C PRO A 79 13.07 16.38 -4.84
N GLU A 80 13.58 17.50 -5.38
CA GLU A 80 14.64 18.28 -4.71
C GLU A 80 14.16 18.96 -3.42
N LEU A 81 12.85 19.08 -3.23
CA LEU A 81 12.21 19.71 -2.08
C LEU A 81 11.70 18.69 -1.04
N VAL A 82 11.97 17.40 -1.24
CA VAL A 82 11.50 16.32 -0.37
C VAL A 82 12.67 15.65 0.34
N ASP A 83 12.55 15.47 1.65
CA ASP A 83 13.42 14.56 2.38
C ASP A 83 12.79 13.17 2.44
N CYS A 84 13.16 12.31 1.51
CA CYS A 84 12.60 10.97 1.42
C CYS A 84 13.12 9.99 2.49
N ASN A 85 14.13 10.39 3.26
CA ASN A 85 14.64 9.59 4.38
C ASN A 85 13.95 9.94 5.69
N ALA A 86 12.93 10.81 5.67
CA ALA A 86 12.00 11.00 6.77
C ALA A 86 11.17 9.72 6.95
N LYS A 87 11.81 8.68 7.50
CA LYS A 87 11.12 7.54 8.08
C LYS A 87 10.40 8.09 9.30
N ASP A 88 9.17 8.53 9.09
CA ASP A 88 8.24 8.67 10.20
C ASP A 88 8.27 7.34 10.95
N ARG A 89 8.35 7.42 12.28
CA ARG A 89 8.68 6.28 13.16
C ARG A 89 7.53 5.28 13.29
N TYR A 90 6.84 4.98 12.20
CA TYR A 90 5.72 4.05 12.16
C TYR A 90 6.21 2.75 11.52
N THR A 91 6.06 1.68 12.28
CA THR A 91 6.41 0.33 11.87
C THR A 91 5.25 -0.19 11.03
N LEU A 92 5.51 -0.46 9.74
CA LEU A 92 4.64 -1.34 8.96
C LEU A 92 4.86 -2.76 9.52
N ILE A 93 3.89 -3.27 10.28
CA ILE A 93 3.92 -4.61 10.86
C ILE A 93 3.26 -5.60 9.90
#